data_AF-A0A7X8HCR5-F1
#
_entry.id   AF-A0A7X8HCR5-F1
#
_cell.length_a   1.000
_cell.length_b   1.000
_cell.length_c   1.000
_cell.angle_alpha   90.00
_cell.angle_beta   90.00
_cell.angle_gamma   90.00
#
_symmetry.space_group_name_H-M   'P 1'
#
loop_
_entity.id
_entity.type
_entity.pdbx_description
1 polymer ?
#
loop_
_entity_poly.entity_id
_entity_poly.type
_entity_poly.pdbx_seq_one_letter_code
_entity_poly.pdbx_strand_id
1 'polypeptide(L)'
;MAKHSQKSGLILLMTVLLTFSGQGFSQVRVYVNTDLEGISGVYKFSQTREKDTPLNLQACEYFMDDIAAVIRGLRDGGADDIVVLDGHGSQVVIPHL
;
A
#
# COMPACT_ATOMS: atom_id res chain seq x y z
N MET A 1 -10.99 41.96 40.27
CA MET A 1 -9.97 41.91 39.19
C MET A 1 -9.66 40.47 38.75
N ALA A 2 -10.63 39.69 38.23
CA ALA A 2 -10.37 38.26 37.89
C ALA A 2 -11.14 37.69 36.67
N LYS A 3 -11.85 38.51 35.88
CA LYS A 3 -12.66 38.02 34.74
C LYS A 3 -11.92 37.97 33.39
N HIS A 4 -10.73 38.56 33.29
CA HIS A 4 -9.99 38.65 32.02
C HIS A 4 -9.20 37.36 31.70
N SER A 5 -8.60 36.72 32.71
CA SER A 5 -7.75 35.52 32.55
C SER A 5 -8.52 34.28 32.07
N GLN A 6 -9.75 34.06 32.55
CA GLN A 6 -10.56 32.88 32.20
C GLN A 6 -11.05 32.88 30.74
N LYS A 7 -11.29 34.07 30.16
CA LYS A 7 -11.70 34.22 28.76
C LYS A 7 -10.55 33.95 27.80
N SER A 8 -9.34 34.36 28.17
CA SER A 8 -8.12 34.12 27.38
C SER A 8 -7.77 32.63 27.29
N GLY A 9 -7.91 31.87 28.39
CA GLY A 9 -7.69 30.43 28.38
C GLY A 9 -8.71 29.65 27.54
N LEU A 10 -9.98 30.07 27.56
CA LEU A 10 -11.04 29.44 26.77
C LEU A 10 -10.88 29.72 25.27
N ILE A 11 -10.46 30.93 24.89
CA ILE A 11 -10.16 31.28 23.50
C ILE A 11 -8.98 30.44 23.00
N LEU A 12 -7.89 30.35 23.77
CA LEU A 12 -6.72 29.55 23.41
C LEU A 12 -7.08 28.06 23.22
N LEU A 13 -7.90 27.49 24.11
CA LEU A 13 -8.36 26.11 24.03
C LEU A 13 -9.25 25.87 22.79
N MET A 14 -10.15 26.79 22.47
CA MET A 14 -10.97 26.69 21.25
C MET A 14 -10.13 26.84 19.97
N THR A 15 -9.10 27.70 19.96
CA THR A 15 -8.20 27.82 18.80
C THR A 15 -7.41 26.53 18.58
N VAL A 16 -6.94 25.87 19.65
CA VAL A 16 -6.28 24.55 19.56
C VAL A 16 -7.25 23.47 19.07
N LEU A 17 -8.50 23.46 19.53
CA LEU A 17 -9.49 22.48 19.08
C LEU A 17 -9.90 22.68 17.61
N LEU A 18 -9.94 23.93 17.12
CA LEU A 18 -10.29 24.26 15.73
C LEU A 18 -9.17 23.96 14.72
N THR A 19 -7.90 23.90 15.14
CA THR A 19 -6.80 23.51 14.24
C THR A 19 -6.68 21.99 14.05
N PHE A 20 -7.26 21.18 14.94
CA PHE A 20 -7.23 19.71 14.84
C PHE A 20 -8.36 19.12 13.99
N SER A 21 -9.41 19.87 13.68
CA SER A 21 -10.61 19.35 12.99
C SER A 21 -10.43 19.12 11.48
N GLY A 22 -9.30 19.52 10.90
CA GLY A 22 -9.18 19.71 9.44
C GLY A 22 -8.22 18.79 8.68
N GLN A 23 -7.47 17.92 9.33
CA GLN A 23 -6.60 16.97 8.63
C GLN A 23 -7.35 15.66 8.38
N GLY A 24 -8.32 15.69 7.46
CA GLY A 24 -8.72 14.46 6.80
C GLY A 24 -7.49 13.90 6.08
N PHE A 25 -7.10 12.66 6.36
CA PHE A 25 -6.02 12.01 5.64
C PHE A 25 -6.35 12.09 4.14
N SER A 26 -5.54 12.84 3.38
CA SER A 26 -5.64 12.83 1.92
C SER A 26 -5.53 11.39 1.46
N GLN A 27 -6.51 10.90 0.72
CA GLN A 27 -6.49 9.51 0.28
C GLN A 27 -5.49 9.35 -0.88
N VAL A 28 -4.26 8.95 -0.57
CA VAL A 28 -3.24 8.56 -1.54
C VAL A 28 -3.54 7.15 -2.05
N ARG A 29 -4.39 7.10 -3.07
CA ARG A 29 -4.71 5.87 -3.78
C ARG A 29 -3.66 5.51 -4.81
N VAL A 30 -3.15 4.29 -4.74
CA VAL A 30 -2.15 3.73 -5.67
C VAL A 30 -2.71 2.51 -6.39
N TYR A 31 -2.53 2.46 -7.70
CA TYR A 31 -2.84 1.30 -8.53
C TYR A 31 -1.54 0.64 -8.99
N VAL A 32 -1.36 -0.63 -8.66
CA VAL A 32 -0.18 -1.42 -9.00
C VAL A 32 -0.56 -2.40 -10.10
N ASN A 33 -0.04 -2.18 -11.30
CA ASN A 33 -0.12 -3.14 -12.40
C ASN A 33 1.11 -4.05 -12.36
N THR A 34 0.90 -5.36 -12.42
CA THR A 34 1.96 -6.35 -12.21
C THR A 34 2.17 -7.21 -13.45
N ASP A 35 3.37 -7.75 -13.58
CA ASP A 35 3.73 -8.76 -14.57
C ASP A 35 4.67 -9.78 -13.92
N LEU A 36 4.70 -11.01 -14.41
CA LEU A 36 5.50 -12.09 -13.80
C LEU A 36 6.94 -12.11 -14.33
N GLU A 37 7.16 -11.68 -15.57
CA GLU A 37 8.48 -11.67 -16.23
C GLU A 37 9.53 -10.82 -15.51
N GLY A 38 9.11 -9.80 -14.77
CA GLY A 38 9.98 -8.82 -14.11
C GLY A 38 10.22 -9.06 -12.62
N ILE A 39 9.65 -10.10 -12.04
CA ILE A 39 9.76 -10.39 -10.60
C ILE A 39 11.17 -10.82 -10.21
N SER A 40 11.60 -10.44 -9.01
CA SER A 40 12.88 -10.84 -8.44
C SER A 40 13.06 -12.36 -8.47
N GLY A 41 14.14 -12.83 -9.10
CA GLY A 41 14.40 -14.27 -9.25
C GLY A 41 13.71 -14.94 -10.45
N VAL A 42 12.93 -14.22 -11.25
CA VAL A 42 12.45 -14.67 -12.57
C VAL A 42 13.48 -14.28 -13.63
N TYR A 43 13.94 -15.27 -14.40
CA TYR A 43 15.04 -15.08 -15.37
C TYR A 43 14.88 -15.87 -16.68
N LYS A 44 13.80 -16.67 -16.82
CA LYS A 44 13.53 -17.45 -18.04
C LYS A 44 12.04 -17.63 -18.27
N PHE A 45 11.65 -17.73 -19.52
CA PHE A 45 10.23 -17.84 -19.90
C PHE A 45 9.51 -19.09 -19.39
N SER A 46 10.21 -20.19 -19.11
CA SER A 46 9.55 -21.37 -18.53
C SER A 46 9.01 -21.12 -17.11
N GLN A 47 9.50 -20.08 -16.41
CA GLN A 47 8.91 -19.65 -15.14
C GLN A 47 7.56 -18.93 -15.32
N THR A 48 7.30 -18.32 -16.48
CA THR A 48 6.10 -17.47 -16.68
C THR A 48 5.07 -18.09 -17.62
N ARG A 49 5.51 -18.90 -18.60
CA ARG A 49 4.65 -19.44 -19.66
C ARG A 49 4.15 -20.86 -19.40
N GLU A 50 4.84 -21.63 -18.57
CA GLU A 50 4.52 -23.04 -18.30
C GLU A 50 3.82 -23.17 -16.94
N LYS A 51 2.50 -23.05 -16.95
CA LYS A 51 1.66 -23.09 -15.75
C LYS A 51 1.77 -24.40 -14.96
N ASP A 52 1.59 -24.28 -13.66
CA ASP A 52 1.54 -25.40 -12.69
C ASP A 52 2.81 -26.27 -12.64
N THR A 53 3.89 -25.84 -13.30
CA THR A 53 5.21 -26.44 -13.17
C THR A 53 5.88 -25.99 -11.87
N PRO A 54 6.83 -26.77 -11.30
CA PRO A 54 7.57 -26.34 -10.12
C PRO A 54 8.26 -24.98 -10.26
N LEU A 55 8.75 -24.65 -11.46
CA LEU A 55 9.38 -23.36 -11.74
C LEU A 55 8.38 -22.21 -11.78
N ASN A 56 7.18 -22.44 -12.31
CA ASN A 56 6.13 -21.42 -12.31
C ASN A 56 5.57 -21.19 -10.91
N LEU A 57 5.34 -22.26 -10.13
CA LEU A 57 4.88 -22.14 -8.75
C LEU A 57 5.88 -21.33 -7.90
N GLN A 58 7.17 -21.62 -8.03
CA GLN A 58 8.23 -20.83 -7.38
C GLN A 58 8.22 -19.36 -7.84
N ALA A 59 8.01 -19.09 -9.13
CA ALA A 59 7.91 -17.71 -9.62
C ALA A 59 6.69 -16.98 -9.07
N CYS A 60 5.55 -17.66 -8.91
CA CYS A 60 4.37 -17.11 -8.24
C CYS A 60 4.63 -16.82 -6.76
N GLU A 61 5.40 -17.65 -6.05
CA GLU A 61 5.82 -17.38 -4.67
C GLU A 61 6.70 -16.11 -4.59
N TYR A 62 7.70 -15.98 -5.46
CA TYR A 62 8.52 -14.77 -5.54
C TYR A 62 7.68 -13.52 -5.88
N PHE A 63 6.67 -13.68 -6.72
CA PHE A 63 5.75 -12.59 -7.08
C PHE A 63 4.97 -12.09 -5.85
N MET A 64 4.52 -13.00 -4.98
CA MET A 64 3.85 -12.63 -3.73
C MET A 64 4.80 -11.88 -2.79
N ASP A 65 6.05 -12.31 -2.66
CA ASP A 65 7.06 -11.65 -1.83
C ASP A 65 7.36 -10.22 -2.30
N ASP A 66 7.55 -10.02 -3.61
CA ASP A 66 7.80 -8.72 -4.22
C ASP A 66 6.59 -7.78 -4.07
N ILE A 67 5.37 -8.27 -4.29
CA ILE A 67 4.15 -7.49 -4.04
C ILE A 67 4.04 -7.09 -2.58
N ALA A 68 4.33 -8.00 -1.65
CA ALA A 68 4.31 -7.68 -0.22
C ALA A 68 5.33 -6.58 0.12
N ALA A 69 6.52 -6.60 -0.50
CA ALA A 69 7.52 -5.54 -0.34
C ALA A 69 7.06 -4.20 -0.92
N VAL A 70 6.46 -4.19 -2.12
CA VAL A 70 5.88 -2.99 -2.74
C VAL A 70 4.79 -2.40 -1.86
N ILE A 71 3.85 -3.23 -1.38
CA ILE A 71 2.76 -2.78 -0.50
C ILE A 71 3.34 -2.15 0.76
N ARG A 72 4.31 -2.78 1.43
CA ARG A 72 4.96 -2.20 2.62
C ARG A 72 5.58 -0.83 2.32
N GLY A 73 6.36 -0.73 1.25
CA GLY A 73 6.99 0.54 0.86
C GLY A 73 5.98 1.65 0.52
N LEU A 74 4.88 1.30 -0.16
CA LEU A 74 3.80 2.25 -0.45
C LEU A 74 3.10 2.73 0.82
N ARG A 75 2.83 1.82 1.78
CA ARG A 75 2.25 2.16 3.08
C ARG A 75 3.18 3.06 3.88
N ASP A 76 4.47 2.74 3.93
CA ASP A 76 5.49 3.57 4.59
C ASP A 76 5.59 4.96 3.94
N GLY A 77 5.34 5.04 2.62
CA GLY A 77 5.23 6.28 1.85
C GLY A 77 3.90 7.04 2.00
N GLY A 78 2.96 6.55 2.81
CA GLY A 78 1.68 7.21 3.10
C GLY A 78 0.51 6.82 2.20
N ALA A 79 0.63 5.77 1.37
CA ALA A 79 -0.50 5.24 0.61
C ALA A 79 -1.56 4.65 1.54
N ASP A 80 -2.83 4.96 1.29
CA ASP A 80 -3.95 4.57 2.15
C ASP A 80 -4.97 3.66 1.43
N ASP A 81 -5.04 3.71 0.11
CA ASP A 81 -5.75 2.75 -0.74
C ASP A 81 -4.79 2.15 -1.78
N ILE A 82 -4.65 0.83 -1.81
CA ILE A 82 -3.74 0.13 -2.74
C ILE A 82 -4.54 -0.94 -3.46
N VAL A 83 -4.63 -0.82 -4.78
CA VAL A 83 -5.27 -1.81 -5.65
C VAL A 83 -4.20 -2.46 -6.50
N VAL A 84 -4.10 -3.78 -6.40
CA VAL A 84 -3.15 -4.58 -7.20
C VAL A 84 -3.93 -5.32 -8.28
N LEU A 85 -3.51 -5.17 -9.53
CA LEU A 85 -3.97 -5.98 -10.65
C LEU A 85 -3.00 -7.13 -10.87
N ASP A 86 -3.52 -8.36 -10.91
CA ASP A 86 -2.84 -9.53 -11.49
C ASP A 86 -2.81 -9.36 -13.02
N GLY A 87 -1.73 -8.76 -13.53
CA GLY A 87 -1.67 -8.27 -14.91
C GLY A 87 -1.06 -9.24 -15.92
N HIS A 88 -0.40 -10.30 -15.45
CA HIS A 88 0.27 -11.28 -16.32
C HIS A 88 -0.71 -12.17 -17.11
N GLY A 89 -1.96 -12.27 -16.67
CA GLY A 89 -3.08 -12.85 -17.43
C GLY A 89 -3.32 -14.35 -17.21
N SER A 90 -2.36 -15.08 -16.64
CA SER A 90 -2.48 -16.52 -16.39
C SER A 90 -2.80 -16.88 -14.93
N GLN A 91 -3.27 -15.91 -14.14
CA GLN A 91 -3.52 -15.98 -12.68
C GLN A 91 -2.25 -16.33 -11.89
N VAL A 92 -1.57 -15.32 -11.37
CA VAL A 92 -0.31 -15.44 -10.64
C VAL A 92 -0.52 -15.35 -9.13
N VAL A 93 -1.54 -14.61 -8.69
CA VAL A 93 -1.81 -14.40 -7.25
C VAL A 93 -2.13 -15.73 -6.57
N ILE A 94 -1.44 -16.00 -5.47
CA ILE A 94 -1.68 -17.16 -4.60
C ILE A 94 -2.54 -16.69 -3.41
N PRO A 95 -3.84 -17.03 -3.32
CA PRO A 95 -4.77 -16.38 -2.38
C PRO A 95 -4.50 -16.64 -0.89
N HIS A 96 -3.63 -17.59 -0.57
CA HIS A 96 -3.35 -18.02 0.81
C HIS A 96 -1.95 -17.59 1.29
N LEU A 97 -1.23 -16.82 0.48
CA LEU A 97 0.05 -16.20 0.83
C LEU A 97 -0.11 -14.70 1.03
#